data_AF-A0A8T7GLY5-F1
#
_entry.id   AF-A0A8T7GLY5-F1
#
_cell.length_a   1.000
_cell.length_b   1.000
_cell.length_c   1.000
_cell.angle_alpha   90.00
_cell.angle_beta   90.00
_cell.angle_gamma   90.00
#
_symmetry.space_group_name_H-M   'P 1'
#
loop_
_entity.id
_entity.type
_entity.pdbx_description
1 polymer ?
#
loop_
_entity_poly.entity_id
_entity_poly.type
_entity_poly.pdbx_seq_one_letter_code
_entity_poly.pdbx_strand_id
1 'polypeptide(L)'
;MILLLVASSCSVFIQGDVSLKDVDDSFGTDAYDEMDVSDLGTEQITLNVYLQPHEDEFLADDGYYGIKKFSFVTTNGSEICPLNQCKFSIEDGEFRPNSYSGGYTFEGRLKVTIEDGETKKSKFYNFNADLDKIAEEETRSKTIEILEGTLEFGNKKFDPDFKFDVTNGTLLVNNKNPILTILGER
;
A
#
# COMPACT_ATOMS: atom_id res chain seq x y z
N MET A 1 16.28 -50.99 25.24
CA MET A 1 15.74 -52.15 24.50
C MET A 1 14.80 -51.60 23.43
N ILE A 2 15.30 -51.50 22.20
CA ILE A 2 14.59 -51.01 21.02
C ILE A 2 14.05 -52.27 20.32
N LEU A 3 12.75 -52.27 19.98
CA LEU A 3 12.18 -53.25 19.05
C LEU A 3 11.26 -52.54 18.04
N LEU A 4 11.51 -52.87 16.78
CA LEU A 4 10.86 -52.44 15.54
C LEU A 4 9.46 -53.03 15.31
N LEU A 5 8.70 -52.38 14.41
CA LEU A 5 7.95 -52.93 13.25
C LEU A 5 7.31 -51.71 12.51
N VAL A 6 7.86 -51.15 11.42
CA VAL A 6 7.90 -51.53 9.97
C VAL A 6 6.55 -51.41 9.20
N ALA A 7 6.52 -50.36 8.37
CA ALA A 7 6.02 -50.17 6.98
C ALA A 7 4.52 -50.31 6.60
N SER A 8 4.05 -49.36 5.78
CA SER A 8 3.56 -49.64 4.41
C SER A 8 3.24 -48.36 3.60
N SER A 9 3.86 -48.24 2.41
CA SER A 9 3.37 -47.70 1.09
C SER A 9 2.63 -46.34 1.02
N CYS A 10 2.83 -45.45 0.05
CA CYS A 10 3.24 -45.62 -1.34
C CYS A 10 3.65 -44.26 -1.94
N SER A 11 4.70 -44.24 -2.74
CA SER A 11 5.12 -43.10 -3.56
C SER A 11 4.30 -43.03 -4.85
N VAL A 12 3.98 -41.83 -5.34
CA VAL A 12 3.59 -41.60 -6.74
C VAL A 12 4.54 -40.57 -7.34
N PHE A 13 5.44 -41.07 -8.18
CA PHE A 13 6.16 -40.33 -9.21
C PHE A 13 5.24 -40.24 -10.43
N ILE A 14 5.06 -39.04 -11.00
CA ILE A 14 4.59 -38.91 -12.38
C ILE A 14 5.81 -38.54 -13.22
N GLN A 15 6.37 -39.56 -13.88
CA GLN A 15 7.22 -39.39 -15.06
C GLN A 15 6.29 -39.17 -16.26
N GLY A 16 6.39 -38.00 -16.88
CA GLY A 16 5.87 -37.76 -18.21
C GLY A 16 6.98 -38.02 -19.23
N ASP A 17 6.82 -39.08 -20.02
CA ASP A 17 7.60 -39.35 -21.23
C ASP A 17 7.23 -38.33 -22.32
N VAL A 18 8.21 -37.60 -22.87
CA VAL A 18 8.12 -37.01 -24.21
C VAL A 18 9.44 -37.22 -24.94
N SER A 19 9.35 -37.91 -26.07
CA SER A 19 10.44 -38.32 -26.95
C SER A 19 11.35 -37.18 -27.40
N LEU A 20 12.66 -37.44 -27.30
CA LEU A 20 13.70 -36.75 -28.05
C LEU A 20 13.60 -37.15 -29.53
N LYS A 21 13.43 -36.16 -30.41
CA LYS A 21 13.82 -36.27 -31.82
C LYS A 21 14.98 -35.32 -32.05
N ASP A 22 16.13 -35.91 -32.35
CA ASP A 22 17.32 -35.26 -32.86
C ASP A 22 17.00 -34.47 -34.14
N VAL A 23 17.36 -33.19 -34.18
CA VAL A 23 17.57 -32.43 -35.42
C VAL A 23 18.81 -31.56 -35.24
N ASP A 24 19.73 -31.72 -36.18
CA ASP A 24 21.10 -31.21 -36.27
C ASP A 24 21.28 -29.67 -36.26
N ASP A 25 22.46 -29.30 -35.75
CA ASP A 25 23.34 -28.14 -36.04
C ASP A 25 22.83 -26.96 -36.90
N SER A 26 22.86 -25.75 -36.31
CA SER A 26 23.62 -24.60 -36.87
C SER A 26 23.63 -23.36 -35.96
N PHE A 27 24.84 -22.88 -35.64
CA PHE A 27 25.29 -21.47 -35.56
C PHE A 27 24.35 -20.36 -35.01
N GLY A 28 24.80 -19.67 -33.95
CA GLY A 28 24.75 -18.20 -33.89
C GLY A 28 24.14 -17.52 -32.65
N THR A 29 25.03 -16.92 -31.86
CA THR A 29 24.92 -15.62 -31.14
C THR A 29 23.90 -15.39 -30.02
N ASP A 30 24.46 -15.19 -28.82
CA ASP A 30 24.09 -14.22 -27.77
C ASP A 30 22.60 -13.99 -27.48
N ALA A 31 22.04 -14.85 -26.61
CA ALA A 31 20.83 -14.53 -25.88
C ALA A 31 21.21 -14.14 -24.45
N TYR A 32 21.01 -12.86 -24.13
CA TYR A 32 20.99 -12.38 -22.76
C TYR A 32 19.99 -13.22 -21.98
N ASP A 33 20.45 -13.78 -20.87
CA ASP A 33 19.63 -14.47 -19.89
C ASP A 33 18.46 -13.54 -19.53
N GLU A 34 17.29 -13.93 -20.00
CA GLU A 34 16.02 -13.25 -19.73
C GLU A 34 15.82 -13.39 -18.23
N MET A 35 16.23 -12.34 -17.49
CA MET A 35 15.97 -12.26 -16.06
C MET A 35 14.46 -12.24 -15.91
N ASP A 36 13.92 -13.41 -15.57
CA ASP A 36 12.54 -13.71 -15.29
C ASP A 36 11.88 -12.54 -14.55
N VAL A 37 11.09 -11.75 -15.28
CA VAL A 37 10.19 -10.73 -14.72
C VAL A 37 8.97 -11.46 -14.16
N SER A 38 9.22 -12.37 -13.21
CA SER A 38 8.19 -13.11 -12.50
C SER A 38 7.85 -12.37 -11.22
N ASP A 39 6.99 -11.36 -11.40
CA ASP A 39 5.88 -10.94 -10.51
C ASP A 39 5.64 -9.43 -10.67
N LEU A 40 5.08 -9.00 -11.81
CA LEU A 40 4.35 -7.73 -11.87
C LEU A 40 3.00 -7.93 -11.18
N GLY A 41 3.03 -8.30 -9.90
CA GLY A 41 1.85 -8.30 -9.05
C GLY A 41 1.30 -6.89 -8.93
N THR A 42 -0.02 -6.77 -8.74
CA THR A 42 -0.70 -5.51 -8.41
C THR A 42 0.06 -4.80 -7.28
N GLU A 43 0.44 -3.54 -7.50
CA GLU A 43 1.14 -2.78 -6.47
C GLU A 43 0.12 -2.34 -5.42
N GLN A 44 0.37 -2.69 -4.17
CA GLN A 44 -0.55 -2.38 -3.08
C GLN A 44 0.11 -1.49 -2.04
N ILE A 45 -0.71 -0.65 -1.43
CA ILE A 45 -0.32 0.21 -0.33
C ILE A 45 -1.30 0.06 0.83
N THR A 46 -0.78 0.12 2.04
CA THR A 46 -1.57 0.19 3.26
C THR A 46 -1.17 1.42 4.05
N LEU A 47 -2.17 2.23 4.38
CA LEU A 47 -2.05 3.46 5.13
C LEU A 47 -2.88 3.35 6.41
N ASN A 48 -2.28 3.65 7.54
CA ASN A 48 -2.96 3.79 8.83
C ASN A 48 -2.60 5.15 9.45
N VAL A 49 -3.61 5.99 9.69
CA VAL A 49 -3.44 7.35 10.21
C VAL A 49 -4.25 7.51 11.48
N TYR A 50 -3.58 7.89 12.55
CA TYR A 50 -4.21 8.33 13.78
C TYR A 50 -4.33 9.84 13.71
N LEU A 51 -5.57 10.31 13.75
CA LEU A 51 -5.92 11.71 13.63
C LEU A 51 -6.05 12.35 15.00
N GLN A 52 -5.83 13.66 15.07
CA GLN A 52 -6.12 14.50 16.22
C GLN A 52 -6.78 15.79 15.75
N PRO A 53 -7.66 16.42 16.55
CA PRO A 53 -8.25 17.70 16.20
C PRO A 53 -7.17 18.69 15.78
N HIS A 54 -7.48 19.52 14.78
CA HIS A 54 -6.57 20.55 14.32
C HIS A 54 -6.16 21.50 15.47
N GLU A 55 -4.95 22.07 15.41
CA GLU A 55 -4.45 22.95 16.48
C GLU A 55 -5.22 24.28 16.57
N ASP A 56 -5.77 24.72 15.43
CA ASP A 56 -6.72 25.82 15.35
C ASP A 56 -8.13 25.32 15.74
N GLU A 57 -8.70 25.91 16.79
CA GLU A 57 -10.01 25.53 17.33
C GLU A 57 -11.15 25.72 16.33
N PHE A 58 -11.10 26.75 15.46
CA PHE A 58 -12.14 26.96 14.46
C PHE A 58 -12.12 25.87 13.40
N LEU A 59 -10.92 25.48 12.95
CA LEU A 59 -10.77 24.37 12.01
C LEU A 59 -11.14 23.04 12.67
N ALA A 60 -10.78 22.83 13.93
CA ALA A 60 -11.17 21.64 14.69
C ALA A 60 -12.70 21.51 14.83
N ASP A 61 -13.40 22.62 15.10
CA ASP A 61 -14.86 22.67 15.16
C ASP A 61 -15.51 22.37 13.80
N ASP A 62 -14.85 22.74 12.71
CA ASP A 62 -15.26 22.41 11.33
C ASP A 62 -14.85 20.97 10.90
N GLY A 63 -14.31 20.16 11.82
CA GLY A 63 -13.97 18.76 11.57
C GLY A 63 -12.64 18.57 10.86
N TYR A 64 -11.72 19.53 10.93
CA TYR A 64 -10.36 19.38 10.44
C TYR A 64 -9.50 18.65 11.47
N TYR A 65 -8.61 17.80 10.96
CA TYR A 65 -7.71 16.98 11.77
C TYR A 65 -6.28 17.06 11.25
N GLY A 66 -5.34 17.16 12.19
CA GLY A 66 -3.93 16.92 11.93
C GLY A 66 -3.55 15.45 12.12
N ILE A 67 -2.36 15.09 11.66
CA ILE A 67 -1.82 13.75 11.81
C ILE A 67 -1.06 13.60 13.14
N LYS A 68 -1.52 12.69 13.99
CA LYS A 68 -0.84 12.35 15.25
C LYS A 68 0.17 11.21 15.07
N LYS A 69 -0.21 10.16 14.35
CA LYS A 69 0.66 9.03 14.01
C LYS A 69 0.29 8.50 12.64
N PHE A 70 1.29 7.95 11.97
CA PHE A 70 1.17 7.49 10.59
C PHE A 70 2.00 6.21 10.41
N SER A 71 1.45 5.28 9.64
CA SER A 71 2.13 4.09 9.16
C SER A 71 1.75 3.88 7.69
N PHE A 72 2.76 3.63 6.87
CA PHE A 72 2.60 3.38 5.45
C PHE A 72 3.48 2.20 5.05
N VAL A 73 2.90 1.30 4.28
CA VAL A 73 3.54 0.08 3.80
C VAL A 73 3.21 -0.06 2.33
N THR A 74 4.16 -0.52 1.55
CA THR A 74 3.96 -0.86 0.13
C THR A 74 4.33 -2.31 -0.10
N THR A 75 3.85 -2.89 -1.19
CA THR A 75 4.35 -4.19 -1.69
C THR A 75 5.84 -4.12 -2.04
N ASN A 76 6.45 -5.29 -2.17
CA ASN A 76 7.85 -5.38 -2.55
C ASN A 76 8.06 -4.88 -3.98
N GLY A 77 9.07 -4.02 -4.20
CA GLY A 77 9.38 -3.48 -5.52
C GLY A 77 8.43 -2.36 -5.98
N SER A 78 7.63 -1.80 -5.07
CA SER A 78 6.74 -0.67 -5.37
C SER A 78 7.51 0.52 -5.96
N GLU A 79 6.92 1.28 -6.87
CA GLU A 79 7.61 2.43 -7.45
C GLU A 79 7.89 3.52 -6.41
N ILE A 80 7.06 3.61 -5.37
CA ILE A 80 7.26 4.51 -4.22
C ILE A 80 8.47 4.06 -3.39
N CYS A 81 8.69 2.75 -3.22
CA CYS A 81 9.80 2.16 -2.48
C CYS A 81 10.42 0.93 -3.18
N PRO A 82 11.27 1.13 -4.21
CA PRO A 82 11.76 0.01 -5.01
C PRO A 82 12.68 -0.96 -4.26
N LEU A 83 13.37 -0.48 -3.22
CA LEU A 83 14.36 -1.27 -2.46
C LEU A 83 13.78 -1.91 -1.19
N ASN A 84 12.48 -1.73 -0.90
CA ASN A 84 11.77 -2.27 0.28
C ASN A 84 12.33 -1.87 1.65
N GLN A 85 13.34 -1.00 1.69
CA GLN A 85 14.02 -0.53 2.90
C GLN A 85 13.76 0.96 3.14
N CYS A 86 12.54 1.42 2.84
CA CYS A 86 12.18 2.83 3.02
C CYS A 86 11.57 3.10 4.39
N LYS A 87 11.88 4.29 4.91
CA LYS A 87 11.20 4.89 6.06
C LYS A 87 10.27 5.99 5.55
N PHE A 88 9.05 6.00 6.07
CA PHE A 88 8.00 6.91 5.65
C PHE A 88 7.67 7.91 6.76
N SER A 89 7.40 9.16 6.39
CA SER A 89 6.79 10.17 7.26
C SER A 89 5.91 11.10 6.43
N ILE A 90 4.96 11.78 7.07
CA ILE A 90 4.16 12.83 6.44
C ILE A 90 4.59 14.20 6.99
N GLU A 91 4.70 15.16 6.09
CA GLU A 91 4.83 16.59 6.37
C GLU A 91 3.51 17.28 5.96
N ASP A 92 3.08 18.27 6.74
CA ASP A 92 1.91 19.13 6.46
C ASP A 92 0.63 18.33 6.13
N GLY A 93 0.41 17.24 6.85
CA GLY A 93 -0.72 16.34 6.62
C GLY A 93 -2.01 16.83 7.27
N GLU A 94 -3.08 16.87 6.49
CA GLU A 94 -4.41 17.33 6.89
C GLU A 94 -5.49 16.35 6.43
N PHE A 95 -6.45 16.08 7.30
CA PHE A 95 -7.67 15.33 7.00
C PHE A 95 -8.89 16.21 7.29
N ARG A 96 -9.77 16.37 6.32
CA ARG A 96 -10.91 17.30 6.43
C ARG A 96 -12.13 16.82 5.65
N PRO A 97 -13.33 17.32 5.98
CA PRO A 97 -14.52 17.06 5.18
C PRO A 97 -14.37 17.63 3.77
N ASN A 98 -14.81 16.87 2.77
CA ASN A 98 -14.91 17.35 1.40
C ASN A 98 -16.32 17.92 1.20
N SER A 99 -16.43 19.24 1.12
CA SER A 99 -17.72 19.93 0.96
C SER A 99 -18.39 19.70 -0.39
N TYR A 100 -17.65 19.23 -1.39
CA TYR A 100 -18.18 18.95 -2.73
C TYR A 100 -18.79 17.55 -2.80
N SER A 101 -18.10 16.52 -2.32
CA SER A 101 -18.58 15.14 -2.40
C SER A 101 -19.36 14.68 -1.16
N GLY A 102 -19.24 15.39 -0.04
CA GLY A 102 -19.79 14.97 1.25
C GLY A 102 -18.96 13.90 1.96
N GLY A 103 -17.81 13.52 1.39
CA GLY A 103 -16.83 12.63 1.99
C GLY A 103 -15.69 13.39 2.67
N TYR A 104 -14.46 12.99 2.40
CA TYR A 104 -13.25 13.51 3.02
C TYR A 104 -12.14 13.74 2.01
N THR A 105 -11.27 14.69 2.33
CA THR A 105 -9.99 14.88 1.66
C THR A 105 -8.87 14.62 2.66
N PHE A 106 -7.90 13.80 2.26
CA PHE A 106 -6.67 13.56 2.99
C PHE A 106 -5.47 13.99 2.14
N GLU A 107 -4.76 15.03 2.55
CA GLU A 107 -3.67 15.59 1.76
C GLU A 107 -2.42 15.89 2.60
N GLY A 108 -1.28 16.01 1.93
CA GLY A 108 -0.02 16.35 2.56
C GLY A 108 1.18 15.99 1.69
N ARG A 109 2.34 15.83 2.33
CA ARG A 109 3.59 15.46 1.65
C ARG A 109 4.22 14.23 2.28
N LEU A 110 4.23 13.13 1.54
CA LEU A 110 4.90 11.89 1.90
C LEU A 110 6.42 12.03 1.66
N LYS A 111 7.20 11.84 2.71
CA LYS A 111 8.65 11.72 2.65
C LYS A 111 9.05 10.26 2.70
N VAL A 112 9.78 9.81 1.70
CA VAL A 112 10.32 8.46 1.58
C VAL A 112 11.83 8.54 1.74
N THR A 113 12.38 7.92 2.77
CA THR A 113 13.81 7.96 3.07
C THR A 113 14.43 6.58 2.95
N ILE A 114 15.52 6.48 2.20
CA ILE A 114 16.36 5.29 2.09
C ILE A 114 17.68 5.60 2.81
N GLU A 115 18.09 4.70 3.69
CA GLU A 115 19.38 4.75 4.38
C GLU A 115 20.33 3.75 3.72
N ASP A 116 21.49 4.23 3.25
CA ASP A 116 22.54 3.42 2.65
C ASP A 116 23.86 3.74 3.38
N GLY A 117 24.18 2.91 4.38
CA GLY A 117 25.26 3.16 5.33
C GLY A 117 25.05 4.49 6.08
N GLU A 118 25.98 5.43 5.89
CA GLU A 118 25.91 6.76 6.49
C GLU A 118 25.11 7.78 5.65
N THR A 119 24.74 7.43 4.43
CA THR A 119 24.04 8.34 3.52
C THR A 119 22.53 8.19 3.65
N LYS A 120 21.82 9.31 3.79
CA LYS A 120 20.35 9.36 3.75
C LYS A 120 19.90 10.07 2.48
N LYS A 121 19.07 9.41 1.68
CA LYS A 121 18.43 10.02 0.51
C LYS A 121 16.92 10.04 0.74
N SER A 122 16.32 11.21 0.65
CA SER A 122 14.87 11.38 0.78
C SER A 122 14.27 11.83 -0.55
N LYS A 123 13.16 11.19 -0.94
CA LYS A 123 12.25 11.66 -1.98
C LYS A 123 10.97 12.17 -1.32
N PHE A 124 10.29 13.08 -1.99
CA PHE A 124 9.06 13.67 -1.49
C PHE A 124 7.97 13.59 -2.55
N TYR A 125 6.79 13.18 -2.13
CA TYR A 125 5.61 13.07 -2.96
C TYR A 125 4.49 13.87 -2.30
N ASN A 126 3.94 14.86 -3.00
CA ASN A 126 2.64 15.39 -2.60
C ASN A 126 1.63 14.26 -2.76
N PHE A 127 0.70 14.14 -1.82
CA PHE A 127 -0.39 13.20 -1.95
C PHE A 127 -1.73 13.88 -1.71
N ASN A 128 -2.75 13.35 -2.37
CA ASN A 128 -4.14 13.72 -2.19
C ASN A 128 -4.99 12.46 -2.26
N ALA A 129 -5.86 12.28 -1.27
CA ALA A 129 -6.89 11.26 -1.26
C ALA A 129 -8.23 11.97 -1.24
N ASP A 130 -9.03 11.75 -2.29
CA ASP A 130 -10.44 12.11 -2.28
C ASP A 130 -11.24 10.85 -1.98
N LEU A 131 -11.95 10.87 -0.86
CA LEU A 131 -12.58 9.72 -0.24
C LEU A 131 -14.07 9.97 -0.08
N ASP A 132 -14.90 9.24 -0.79
CA ASP A 132 -16.35 9.31 -0.70
C ASP A 132 -16.87 8.32 0.35
N LYS A 133 -17.77 8.79 1.20
CA LYS A 133 -18.47 7.94 2.17
C LYS A 133 -19.58 7.17 1.46
N ILE A 134 -19.41 5.85 1.37
CA ILE A 134 -20.38 4.97 0.68
C ILE A 134 -21.32 4.24 1.64
N ALA A 135 -20.88 4.02 2.89
CA ALA A 135 -21.68 3.35 3.91
C ALA A 135 -21.21 3.73 5.32
N GLU A 136 -21.99 3.35 6.32
CA GLU A 136 -21.66 3.48 7.73
C GLU A 136 -22.15 2.24 8.50
N GLU A 137 -21.30 1.77 9.41
CA GLU A 137 -21.63 0.72 10.37
C GLU A 137 -21.64 1.31 11.79
N GLU A 138 -22.82 1.30 12.41
CA GLU A 138 -22.99 1.73 13.79
C GLU A 138 -22.99 0.53 14.74
N THR A 139 -22.19 0.65 15.81
CA THR A 139 -22.24 -0.24 16.96
C THR A 139 -22.52 0.56 18.23
N ARG A 140 -22.81 -0.11 19.36
CA ARG A 140 -23.14 0.56 20.64
C ARG A 140 -22.07 1.54 21.15
N SER A 141 -20.84 1.50 20.63
CA SER A 141 -19.73 2.33 21.11
C SER A 141 -18.89 2.98 20.02
N LYS A 142 -19.17 2.69 18.74
CA LYS A 142 -18.32 3.11 17.61
C LYS A 142 -19.16 3.25 16.36
N THR A 143 -18.81 4.26 15.58
CA THR A 143 -19.23 4.43 14.20
C THR A 143 -18.02 4.16 13.30
N ILE A 144 -18.19 3.31 12.30
CA ILE A 144 -17.19 3.05 11.26
C ILE A 144 -17.79 3.48 9.94
N GLU A 145 -17.17 4.46 9.30
CA GLU A 145 -17.55 4.85 7.95
C GLU A 145 -16.73 4.08 6.94
N ILE A 146 -17.38 3.62 5.87
CA ILE A 146 -16.75 2.91 4.75
C ILE A 146 -16.53 3.92 3.63
N LEU A 147 -15.28 3.97 3.16
CA LEU A 147 -14.80 4.96 2.21
C LEU A 147 -14.32 4.28 0.93
N GLU A 148 -14.68 4.87 -0.21
CA GLU A 148 -14.11 4.58 -1.52
C GLU A 148 -13.45 5.83 -2.09
N GLY A 149 -12.60 5.70 -3.09
CA GLY A 149 -11.95 6.86 -3.69
C GLY A 149 -10.59 6.52 -4.28
N THR A 150 -9.74 7.52 -4.39
CA THR A 150 -8.43 7.36 -5.00
C THR A 150 -7.36 8.07 -4.18
N LEU A 151 -6.22 7.41 -4.01
CA LEU A 151 -5.03 8.00 -3.39
C LEU A 151 -3.98 8.27 -4.47
N GLU A 152 -3.65 9.54 -4.63
CA GLU A 152 -2.76 10.03 -5.67
C GLU A 152 -1.45 10.52 -5.04
N PHE A 153 -0.32 10.19 -5.67
CA PHE A 153 1.02 10.62 -5.25
C PHE A 153 1.76 11.22 -6.43
N GLY A 154 2.48 12.32 -6.22
CA GLY A 154 3.36 12.83 -7.25
C GLY A 154 4.14 14.06 -6.85
N ASN A 155 5.00 14.50 -7.76
CA ASN A 155 5.76 15.74 -7.57
C ASN A 155 4.89 17.00 -7.67
N LYS A 156 3.73 16.91 -8.33
CA LYS A 156 2.79 18.02 -8.53
C LYS A 156 1.41 17.64 -7.98
N LYS A 157 0.71 18.61 -7.40
CA LYS A 157 -0.60 18.41 -6.77
C LYS A 157 -1.72 18.06 -7.75
N PHE A 158 -1.62 18.49 -9.01
CA PHE A 158 -2.68 18.33 -10.04
C PHE A 158 -2.25 17.42 -11.20
N ASP A 159 -1.17 16.68 -11.02
CA ASP A 159 -0.54 15.84 -12.05
C ASP A 159 0.25 14.75 -11.30
N PRO A 160 -0.47 13.75 -10.72
CA PRO A 160 0.15 12.72 -9.91
C PRO A 160 0.93 11.73 -10.78
N ASP A 161 2.04 11.25 -10.24
CA ASP A 161 2.88 10.23 -10.87
C ASP A 161 2.28 8.83 -10.65
N PHE A 162 1.59 8.61 -9.52
CA PHE A 162 0.99 7.35 -9.13
C PHE A 162 -0.45 7.56 -8.64
N LYS A 163 -1.32 6.62 -8.98
CA LYS A 163 -2.71 6.59 -8.53
C LYS A 163 -3.05 5.19 -8.07
N PHE A 164 -3.66 5.10 -6.89
CA PHE A 164 -4.14 3.86 -6.29
C PHE A 164 -5.63 3.98 -6.07
N ASP A 165 -6.38 2.99 -6.56
CA ASP A 165 -7.80 2.87 -6.26
C ASP A 165 -7.97 2.33 -4.85
N VAL A 166 -8.80 2.97 -4.04
CA VAL A 166 -9.06 2.52 -2.66
C VAL A 166 -9.96 1.30 -2.70
N THR A 167 -9.39 0.12 -2.42
CA THR A 167 -10.13 -1.15 -2.37
C THR A 167 -10.75 -1.41 -1.00
N ASN A 168 -10.22 -0.80 0.06
CA ASN A 168 -10.82 -0.80 1.39
C ASN A 168 -10.42 0.47 2.16
N GLY A 169 -11.35 1.40 2.31
CA GLY A 169 -11.20 2.58 3.15
C GLY A 169 -12.14 2.51 4.36
N THR A 170 -11.61 2.79 5.55
CA THR A 170 -12.44 2.92 6.75
C THR A 170 -12.01 4.10 7.60
N LEU A 171 -12.99 4.79 8.18
CA LEU A 171 -12.79 5.81 9.20
C LEU A 171 -13.50 5.38 10.48
N LEU A 172 -12.73 5.03 11.50
CA LEU A 172 -13.27 4.85 12.84
C LEU A 172 -13.52 6.23 13.44
N VAL A 173 -14.79 6.63 13.48
CA VAL A 173 -15.21 7.93 14.01
C VAL A 173 -15.13 7.88 15.54
N ASN A 174 -14.21 8.66 16.08
CA ASN A 174 -14.07 8.93 17.51
C ASN A 174 -13.79 10.41 17.67
N ASN A 175 -14.67 11.13 18.36
CA ASN A 175 -14.63 12.60 18.52
C ASN A 175 -13.31 13.15 19.07
N LYS A 176 -12.40 12.32 19.58
CA LYS A 176 -11.08 12.75 20.08
C LYS A 176 -9.91 12.34 19.22
N ASN A 177 -9.93 11.14 18.65
CA ASN A 177 -8.81 10.63 17.86
C ASN A 177 -9.35 9.62 16.83
N PRO A 178 -9.88 10.08 15.69
CA PRO A 178 -10.30 9.19 14.63
C PRO A 178 -9.14 8.36 14.08
N ILE A 179 -9.44 7.23 13.47
CA ILE A 179 -8.44 6.37 12.83
C ILE A 179 -8.87 6.12 11.39
N LEU A 180 -8.07 6.59 10.44
CA LEU A 180 -8.24 6.35 9.01
C LEU A 180 -7.37 5.15 8.60
N THR A 181 -7.97 4.18 7.93
CA THR A 181 -7.29 3.03 7.33
C THR A 181 -7.61 2.98 5.85
N ILE A 182 -6.60 2.87 4.99
CA ILE A 182 -6.75 2.76 3.54
C ILE A 182 -5.89 1.60 3.03
N LEU A 183 -6.51 0.72 2.27
CA LEU A 183 -5.86 -0.21 1.35
C LEU A 183 -6.08 0.31 -0.07
N GLY A 184 -5.00 0.47 -0.82
CA GLY A 184 -5.04 0.90 -2.21
C GLY A 184 -4.28 -0.03 -3.13
N GLU A 185 -4.71 -0.11 -4.38
CA GLU A 185 -4.15 -1.03 -5.39
C GLU A 185 -3.99 -0.32 -6.75
N ARG A 186 -3.00 -0.74 -7.55
CA ARG A 186 -2.80 -0.30 -8.93
C ARG A 186 -2.15 -1.37 -9.82
#